data_AF-A0A9N9IYJ3-F1
#
_entry.id   AF-A0A9N9IYJ3-F1
#
_cell.length_a   1.000
_cell.length_b   1.000
_cell.length_c   1.000
_cell.angle_alpha   90.00
_cell.angle_beta   90.00
_cell.angle_gamma   90.00
#
_symmetry.space_group_name_H-M   'P 1'
#
loop_
_entity.id
_entity.type
_entity.pdbx_description
1 polymer ?
#
loop_
_entity_poly.entity_id
_entity_poly.type
_entity_poly.pdbx_seq_one_letter_code
_entity_poly.pdbx_strand_id
1 'polypeptide(L)' 'NKYYTCTELANILNENYTNLNVTDWTVLNELNNLNYFSTVPKTIPLLTDQQKQHRVEFAMKYRRQNWNK' A
#
# COMPACT_ATOMS: atom_id res chain seq x y z
N ASN A 1 -2.25 -9.78 -14.48
CA ASN A 1 -1.63 -8.61 -13.83
C ASN A 1 -0.23 -8.97 -13.37
N LYS A 2 0.79 -8.51 -14.10
CA LYS A 2 2.19 -8.69 -13.73
C LYS A 2 2.64 -7.41 -13.02
N TYR A 3 3.10 -7.53 -11.79
CA TYR A 3 3.68 -6.42 -11.05
C TYR A 3 5.19 -6.45 -11.28
N TYR A 4 5.81 -5.27 -11.31
CA TYR A 4 7.25 -5.11 -11.41
C TYR A 4 7.74 -4.29 -10.23
N THR A 5 8.85 -4.73 -9.66
CA THR A 5 9.63 -3.98 -8.68
C THR A 5 10.46 -2.90 -9.38
N CYS A 6 10.91 -1.88 -8.63
CA CYS A 6 11.80 -0.85 -9.17
C CYS A 6 13.10 -1.45 -9.73
N THR A 7 13.61 -2.52 -9.10
CA THR A 7 14.79 -3.25 -9.56
C THR A 7 14.54 -3.95 -10.90
N GLU A 8 13.40 -4.62 -11.08
CA GLU A 8 13.06 -5.25 -12.36
C GLU A 8 12.89 -4.21 -13.48
N LEU A 9 12.28 -3.06 -13.17
CA LEU A 9 12.17 -1.96 -14.11
C LEU A 9 13.54 -1.37 -14.48
N ALA A 10 14.44 -1.21 -13.51
CA ALA A 10 15.81 -0.75 -13.77
C ALA A 10 16.58 -1.74 -14.66
N ASN A 11 16.45 -3.05 -14.42
CA ASN A 11 17.06 -4.08 -15.25
C ASN A 11 16.53 -4.02 -16.69
N ILE A 12 15.20 -3.94 -16.86
CA ILE A 12 14.58 -3.81 -18.19
C ILE A 12 15.07 -2.55 -18.91
N LEU A 13 15.18 -1.42 -18.20
CA LEU A 13 15.67 -0.17 -18.79
C LEU A 13 17.13 -0.28 -19.21
N ASN A 14 17.98 -0.91 -18.39
CA ASN A 14 19.40 -1.09 -18.71
C ASN A 14 19.64 -2.11 -19.83
N GLU A 15 18.81 -3.16 -19.92
CA GLU A 15 18.85 -4.13 -21.02
C GLU A 15 18.49 -3.49 -22.37
N ASN A 16 17.49 -2.60 -22.38
CA ASN A 16 17.04 -1.93 -23.60
C ASN A 16 17.85 -0.67 -23.94
N TYR A 17 18.45 -0.02 -22.94
CA TYR A 17 19.21 1.22 -23.07
C TYR A 17 20.53 1.13 -22.30
N THR A 18 21.51 0.46 -22.89
CA THR A 18 22.83 0.18 -22.28
C THR A 18 23.63 1.42 -21.89
N ASN A 19 23.30 2.59 -22.45
CA ASN A 19 24.01 3.85 -22.19
C ASN A 19 23.48 4.62 -20.97
N LEU A 20 22.33 4.22 -20.42
CA LEU A 20 21.58 5.02 -19.46
C LEU A 20 21.92 4.73 -18.00
N ASN A 21 22.49 3.54 -17.71
CA ASN A 21 22.88 3.06 -16.38
C ASN A 21 21.92 3.51 -15.25
N VAL A 22 20.67 3.06 -15.35
CA VAL A 22 19.57 3.40 -14.47
C VAL A 22 19.66 2.59 -13.18
N THR A 23 19.55 3.27 -12.04
CA THR A 23 19.41 2.60 -10.73
C THR A 23 17.94 2.44 -10.35
N ASP A 24 17.65 1.53 -9.44
CA ASP A 24 16.33 1.36 -8.85
C ASP A 24 15.82 2.64 -8.14
N TRP A 25 16.71 3.41 -7.50
CA TRP A 25 16.41 4.72 -6.92
C TRP A 25 15.96 5.74 -7.96
N THR A 26 16.61 5.76 -9.13
CA THR A 26 16.20 6.63 -10.25
C THR A 26 14.77 6.30 -10.68
N VAL A 27 14.45 5.01 -10.81
CA VAL A 27 13.11 4.54 -11.16
C VAL A 27 12.08 4.96 -10.11
N LEU A 28 12.39 4.79 -8.81
CA LEU A 28 11.50 5.18 -7.72
C LEU A 28 11.18 6.69 -7.76
N ASN A 29 12.19 7.54 -7.97
CA ASN A 29 12.00 8.98 -8.04
C ASN A 29 11.13 9.39 -9.22
N GLU A 30 11.35 8.80 -10.39
CA GLU A 30 10.52 9.09 -11.57
C GLU A 30 9.08 8.60 -11.39
N LEU A 31 8.88 7.42 -10.81
CA LEU A 31 7.53 6.93 -10.49
C LEU A 31 6.81 7.87 -9.51
N ASN A 32 7.51 8.40 -8.51
CA ASN A 32 6.95 9.39 -7.59
C ASN A 32 6.59 10.70 -8.30
N ASN A 33 7.45 11.21 -9.19
CA ASN A 33 7.17 12.42 -9.99
C ASN A 33 5.93 12.25 -10.88
N LEU A 34 5.73 11.04 -11.42
CA LEU A 34 4.60 10.67 -12.25
C LEU A 34 3.35 10.28 -11.44
N ASN A 35 3.39 10.36 -10.10
CA ASN A 35 2.32 9.95 -9.18
C ASN A 35 1.92 8.47 -9.28
N TYR A 36 2.85 7.59 -9.68
CA TYR A 36 2.66 6.14 -9.60
C TYR A 36 3.05 5.62 -8.22
N PHE A 37 2.04 5.43 -7.36
CA PHE A 37 2.24 4.90 -6.01
C PHE A 37 1.80 3.44 -5.91
N SER A 38 2.66 2.61 -5.31
CA SER A 38 2.27 1.27 -4.88
C SER A 38 1.54 1.39 -3.54
N THR A 39 0.22 1.45 -3.56
CA THR A 39 -0.58 1.33 -2.34
C THR A 39 -0.77 -0.14 -2.01
N VAL A 40 -0.16 -0.62 -0.93
CA VAL A 40 -0.50 -1.93 -0.38
C VAL A 40 -1.99 -1.91 -0.02
N PRO A 41 -2.82 -2.82 -0.56
CA PRO A 41 -4.22 -2.86 -0.19
C PRO A 41 -4.32 -3.11 1.31
N LYS A 42 -5.07 -2.27 2.02
CA LYS A 42 -5.33 -2.47 3.45
C LYS A 42 -6.03 -3.81 3.62
N THR A 43 -5.39 -4.76 4.29
CA THR A 43 -6.03 -6.01 4.66
C THR A 43 -7.11 -5.71 5.70
N ILE A 44 -8.37 -5.84 5.30
CA ILE A 44 -9.49 -5.78 6.24
C ILE A 44 -9.51 -7.15 6.93
N PRO A 45 -9.37 -7.22 8.27
CA PRO A 45 -9.46 -8.50 8.96
C PRO A 45 -10.85 -9.11 8.69
N LEU A 46 -10.86 -10.36 8.23
CA LEU A 46 -12.09 -11.11 8.02
C LEU A 46 -12.74 -11.36 9.38
N LEU A 47 -13.85 -10.67 9.63
CA LEU A 47 -14.63 -10.84 10.84
C LEU A 47 -15.77 -11.82 10.59
N THR A 48 -15.98 -12.74 11.53
CA THR A 48 -17.23 -13.50 11.60
C THR A 48 -18.40 -12.58 11.92
N ASP A 49 -19.63 -13.00 11.62
CA ASP A 49 -20.80 -12.17 11.89
C ASP A 49 -21.00 -11.89 13.38
N GLN A 50 -20.64 -12.84 14.25
CA GLN A 50 -20.61 -12.62 15.69
C GLN A 50 -19.61 -11.53 16.10
N GLN A 51 -18.41 -11.53 15.51
CA GLN A 51 -17.40 -10.50 15.78
C GLN A 51 -17.84 -9.12 15.30
N LYS A 52 -18.55 -9.04 14.17
CA LYS A 52 -19.15 -7.79 13.69
C LYS A 52 -20.20 -7.28 14.68
N GLN A 53 -21.07 -8.17 15.14
CA GLN A 53 -22.12 -7.83 16.10
C GLN A 53 -21.54 -7.30 17.42
N HIS A 54 -20.56 -7.99 18.01
CA HIS A 54 -19.89 -7.53 19.23
C HIS A 54 -19.23 -6.15 19.06
N ARG A 55 -18.65 -5.86 17.90
CA ARG A 55 -18.07 -4.54 17.61
C ARG A 55 -19.13 -3.44 17.56
N VAL A 56 -20.28 -3.72 16.95
CA VAL A 56 -21.40 -2.77 16.89
C VAL A 56 -21.95 -2.51 18.30
N GLU A 57 -22.16 -3.57 19.08
CA GLU A 57 -22.63 -3.46 20.47
C GLU A 57 -21.67 -2.67 21.35
N PHE A 58 -20.37 -2.94 21.24
CA PHE A 58 -19.33 -2.17 21.93
C PHE A 58 -19.38 -0.68 21.55
N ALA A 59 -19.44 -0.38 20.25
CA ALA A 59 -19.49 0.99 19.76
C ALA A 59 -20.75 1.74 20.24
N MET A 60 -21.90 1.06 20.25
CA MET A 60 -23.16 1.63 20.76
C MET A 60 -23.09 1.88 22.26
N LYS A 61 -22.58 0.91 23.03
CA LYS A 61 -22.46 0.99 24.50
C LYS A 61 -21.60 2.18 24.93
N TYR A 62 -20.50 2.43 24.23
CA TYR A 62 -19.51 3.43 24.62
C TYR A 62 -19.52 4.70 23.74
N ARG A 63 -20.58 4.90 22.94
CA ARG A 63 -20.72 6.03 22.01
C ARG A 63 -20.52 7.40 22.67
N ARG A 64 -20.91 7.54 23.94
CA ARG A 64 -20.83 8.80 24.72
C ARG A 64 -19.70 8.81 25.75
N GLN A 65 -18.86 7.77 25.75
CA GLN A 65 -17.75 7.70 26.69
C GLN A 65 -16.68 8.72 26.29
N ASN A 66 -16.29 9.55 27.25
CA ASN A 66 -15.13 10.41 27.10
C ASN A 66 -13.89 9.60 27.52
N TRP A 67 -13.03 9.31 26.55
CA TRP A 67 -11.81 8.50 26.75
C TRP A 67 -10.61 9.33 27.24
N ASN A 68 -10.78 10.65 27.35
CA ASN A 68 -9.75 11.59 27.82
C ASN A 68 -9.96 12.05 29.27
N LYS A 69 -10.89 11.42 30.00
CA LYS A 69 -11.06 11.55 31.46
C LYS A 69 -10.70 10.23 32.11
#